data_AF-W2SFZ5-F1
#
_entry.id   AF-W2SFZ5-F1
#
_cell.length_a   1.000
_cell.length_b   1.000
_cell.length_c   1.000
_cell.angle_alpha   90.00
_cell.angle_beta   90.00
_cell.angle_gamma   90.00
#
_symmetry.space_group_name_H-M   'P 1'
#
loop_
_entity.id
_entity.type
_entity.pdbx_description
1 polymer ?
#
loop_
_entity_poly.entity_id
_entity_poly.type
_entity_poly.pdbx_seq_one_letter_code
_entity_poly.pdbx_strand_id
1 'polypeptide(L)'
;GELDDPDATPEEEPEDEQDVYEDEEEERDSSASTKVRSKKRQSRFPRFGLRRPKSKSKRTEMAKLREISMLLGGAQYFKKKLSEAAHCEKCGKITNSRMSEHAYTHMEEHLFLCPLCDLGHQSRELVIRHIREIHESDDRPVDNRLKHAKDIKAMIRECYPAYFVDAPIPTQQDIEKL
;
A
#
# COMPACT_ATOMS: atom_id res chain seq x y z
N GLY A 1 68.89 -2.82 23.18
CA GLY A 1 68.12 -3.41 24.27
C GLY A 1 66.68 -3.27 23.90
N GLU A 2 66.17 -4.29 23.23
CA GLU A 2 64.78 -4.45 22.77
C GLU A 2 63.83 -4.64 23.95
N LEU A 3 62.58 -4.20 23.79
CA LEU A 3 61.45 -4.51 24.66
C LEU A 3 60.23 -4.86 23.79
N ASP A 4 59.63 -5.99 24.16
CA ASP A 4 58.50 -6.82 23.71
C ASP A 4 57.28 -6.26 22.92
N ASP A 5 56.81 -7.18 22.05
CA ASP A 5 55.48 -7.57 21.48
C ASP A 5 54.19 -7.25 22.31
N PRO A 6 52.90 -7.40 21.83
CA PRO A 6 52.36 -8.40 20.85
C PRO A 6 51.11 -8.03 19.98
N ASP A 7 50.78 -8.85 18.95
CA ASP A 7 49.44 -8.97 18.31
C ASP A 7 49.35 -10.32 17.53
N ALA A 8 48.65 -11.38 17.97
CA ALA A 8 47.21 -11.72 17.97
C ALA A 8 46.63 -12.29 16.64
N THR A 9 46.61 -13.63 16.58
CA THR A 9 45.69 -14.63 15.94
C THR A 9 44.75 -14.29 14.75
N PRO A 10 44.65 -15.16 13.71
CA PRO A 10 43.62 -15.10 12.65
C PRO A 10 42.35 -15.93 12.92
N GLU A 11 41.22 -15.49 12.35
CA GLU A 11 39.86 -16.05 12.45
C GLU A 11 39.58 -17.19 11.44
N GLU A 12 38.69 -18.11 11.84
CA GLU A 12 38.25 -19.35 11.18
C GLU A 12 37.12 -19.14 10.15
N GLU A 13 37.12 -19.91 9.05
CA GLU A 13 35.97 -20.14 8.15
C GLU A 13 35.32 -21.50 8.48
N PRO A 14 33.99 -21.66 8.38
CA PRO A 14 33.37 -22.98 8.39
C PRO A 14 32.94 -23.44 6.97
N GLU A 15 33.28 -24.69 6.70
CA GLU A 15 32.89 -25.55 5.59
C GLU A 15 31.42 -25.98 5.73
N ASP A 16 30.69 -26.18 4.63
CA ASP A 16 29.35 -26.79 4.66
C ASP A 16 29.23 -27.90 3.60
N GLU A 17 28.74 -29.03 4.09
CA GLU A 17 28.89 -30.39 3.56
C GLU A 17 27.91 -30.71 2.41
N GLN A 18 28.36 -31.57 1.48
CA GLN A 18 27.53 -32.23 0.47
C GLN A 18 26.91 -33.48 1.07
N ASP A 19 25.60 -33.67 0.90
CA ASP A 19 24.97 -34.98 1.07
C ASP A 19 24.12 -35.38 -0.14
N VAL A 20 24.41 -36.58 -0.60
CA VAL A 20 23.85 -37.31 -1.74
C VAL A 20 22.63 -38.11 -1.28
N TYR A 21 21.57 -38.17 -2.07
CA TYR A 21 20.69 -39.34 -2.05
C TYR A 21 20.21 -39.69 -3.47
N GLU A 22 20.55 -40.91 -3.87
CA GLU A 22 19.99 -41.63 -5.00
C GLU A 22 18.61 -42.19 -4.61
N ASP A 23 17.70 -42.31 -5.57
CA ASP A 23 16.63 -43.31 -5.49
C ASP A 23 16.33 -43.83 -6.90
N GLU A 24 16.54 -45.12 -7.07
CA GLU A 24 16.33 -45.90 -8.29
C GLU A 24 14.85 -46.31 -8.45
N GLU A 25 14.58 -47.11 -9.48
CA GLU A 25 13.36 -47.89 -9.77
C GLU A 25 12.27 -47.22 -10.62
N GLU A 26 11.66 -47.85 -11.64
CA GLU A 26 11.84 -49.13 -12.32
C GLU A 26 11.04 -49.03 -13.66
N GLU A 27 11.48 -49.73 -14.70
CA GLU A 27 10.77 -49.82 -16.00
C GLU A 27 9.62 -50.85 -15.93
N ARG A 28 8.39 -50.49 -16.34
CA ARG A 28 7.44 -51.46 -16.91
C ARG A 28 6.36 -50.86 -17.82
N ASP A 29 6.26 -51.49 -18.99
CA ASP A 29 5.36 -51.28 -20.12
C ASP A 29 3.88 -51.57 -19.82
N SER A 30 2.96 -50.85 -20.49
CA SER A 30 1.76 -51.36 -21.18
C SER A 30 0.56 -50.40 -21.20
N SER A 31 0.00 -50.29 -22.39
CA SER A 31 -1.14 -49.49 -22.89
C SER A 31 -2.40 -49.42 -22.01
N ALA A 32 -2.99 -48.22 -21.88
CA ALA A 32 -4.44 -47.99 -22.00
C ALA A 32 -4.78 -46.49 -22.02
N SER A 33 -5.45 -46.04 -23.08
CA SER A 33 -6.05 -44.70 -23.18
C SER A 33 -7.13 -44.50 -22.11
N THR A 34 -6.87 -43.62 -21.14
CA THR A 34 -7.94 -42.87 -20.46
C THR A 34 -7.56 -41.40 -20.46
N LYS A 35 -8.45 -40.54 -20.98
CA LYS A 35 -8.25 -39.08 -21.02
C LYS A 35 -8.38 -38.52 -19.61
N VAL A 36 -7.32 -38.61 -18.81
CA VAL A 36 -7.21 -37.86 -17.55
C VAL A 36 -6.82 -36.44 -17.93
N ARG A 37 -7.69 -35.47 -17.65
CA ARG A 37 -7.35 -34.04 -17.70
C ARG A 37 -6.17 -33.80 -16.75
N SER A 38 -4.95 -33.76 -17.29
CA SER A 38 -3.75 -33.42 -16.55
C SER A 38 -3.88 -31.99 -16.04
N LYS A 39 -4.25 -31.83 -14.76
CA LYS A 39 -4.00 -30.57 -14.04
C LYS A 39 -2.50 -30.35 -14.07
N LYS A 40 -2.04 -29.51 -15.00
CA LYS A 40 -0.64 -29.13 -15.16
C LYS A 40 -0.14 -28.70 -13.79
N ARG A 41 0.73 -29.51 -13.17
CA ARG A 41 1.39 -29.18 -11.90
C ARG A 41 2.10 -27.86 -12.15
N GLN A 42 1.57 -26.77 -11.60
CA GLN A 42 2.25 -25.48 -11.65
C GLN A 42 3.62 -25.68 -10.99
N SER A 43 4.68 -25.37 -11.73
CA SER A 43 6.03 -25.26 -11.20
C SER A 43 5.98 -24.57 -9.83
N ARG A 44 6.53 -25.22 -8.79
CA ARG A 44 6.63 -24.64 -7.44
C ARG A 44 7.55 -23.41 -7.42
N PHE A 45 8.36 -23.23 -8.45
CA PHE A 45 9.30 -22.13 -8.58
C PHE A 45 8.78 -21.07 -9.57
N PRO A 46 8.61 -19.81 -9.13
CA PRO A 46 8.21 -18.72 -10.01
C PRO A 46 9.27 -18.48 -11.09
N ARG A 47 8.84 -18.20 -12.33
CA ARG A 47 9.75 -17.62 -13.33
C ARG A 47 10.31 -16.31 -12.79
N PHE A 48 11.63 -16.15 -12.82
CA PHE A 48 12.29 -14.89 -12.45
C PHE A 48 11.61 -13.72 -13.17
N GLY A 49 11.23 -12.68 -12.41
CA GLY A 49 10.51 -11.50 -12.92
C GLY A 49 8.98 -11.61 -12.97
N LEU A 50 8.35 -12.77 -12.75
CA LEU A 50 6.89 -12.88 -12.65
C LEU A 50 6.42 -12.84 -11.19
N ARG A 51 5.82 -11.72 -10.77
CA ARG A 51 5.12 -11.66 -9.47
C ARG A 51 3.98 -12.66 -9.45
N ARG A 52 3.94 -13.51 -8.42
CA ARG A 52 2.80 -14.37 -8.15
C ARG A 52 1.55 -13.50 -7.97
N PRO A 53 0.46 -13.74 -8.72
CA PRO A 53 -0.75 -12.95 -8.57
C PRO A 53 -1.37 -13.19 -7.19
N LYS A 54 -1.84 -12.12 -6.53
CA LYS A 54 -2.55 -12.22 -5.24
C LYS A 54 -3.77 -13.13 -5.35
N SER A 55 -4.17 -13.78 -4.25
CA SER A 55 -5.40 -14.58 -4.20
C SER A 55 -6.63 -13.73 -4.58
N LYS A 56 -7.69 -14.39 -5.07
CA LYS A 56 -8.96 -13.71 -5.41
C LYS A 56 -9.49 -12.88 -4.22
N SER A 57 -9.49 -13.47 -3.01
CA SER A 57 -9.91 -12.82 -1.77
C SER A 57 -9.10 -11.55 -1.46
N LYS A 58 -7.76 -11.60 -1.60
CA LYS A 58 -6.91 -10.43 -1.37
C LYS A 58 -7.16 -9.34 -2.41
N ARG A 59 -7.54 -9.68 -3.65
CA ARG A 59 -7.87 -8.68 -4.66
C ARG A 59 -9.19 -7.97 -4.36
N THR A 60 -10.21 -8.72 -3.94
CA THR A 60 -11.53 -8.15 -3.59
C THR A 60 -11.43 -7.23 -2.37
N GLU A 61 -10.70 -7.64 -1.34
CA GLU A 61 -10.44 -6.80 -0.16
C GLU A 61 -9.73 -5.48 -0.52
N MET A 62 -8.71 -5.55 -1.39
CA MET A 62 -7.98 -4.36 -1.84
C MET A 62 -8.85 -3.44 -2.70
N ALA A 63 -9.83 -3.98 -3.43
CA ALA A 63 -10.79 -3.19 -4.18
C ALA A 63 -11.73 -2.43 -3.25
N LYS A 64 -12.27 -3.10 -2.22
CA LYS A 64 -13.11 -2.47 -1.17
C LYS A 64 -12.38 -1.32 -0.48
N LEU A 65 -11.14 -1.54 -0.03
CA LEU A 65 -10.33 -0.51 0.62
C LEU A 65 -10.10 0.71 -0.27
N ARG A 66 -9.93 0.50 -1.59
CA ARG A 66 -9.80 1.61 -2.55
C ARG A 66 -11.09 2.40 -2.68
N GLU A 67 -12.23 1.72 -2.75
CA GLU A 67 -13.53 2.36 -2.86
C GLU A 67 -13.88 3.20 -1.63
N ILE A 68 -13.67 2.65 -0.43
CA ILE A 68 -13.79 3.38 0.84
C ILE A 68 -12.87 4.60 0.83
N SER A 69 -11.61 4.44 0.41
CA SER A 69 -10.66 5.56 0.34
C SER A 69 -11.09 6.63 -0.67
N MET A 70 -11.75 6.25 -1.78
CA MET A 70 -12.28 7.19 -2.77
C MET A 70 -13.46 7.99 -2.22
N LEU A 71 -14.39 7.34 -1.52
CA LEU A 71 -15.53 8.00 -0.88
C LEU A 71 -15.09 8.98 0.20
N LEU A 72 -14.29 8.49 1.16
CA LEU A 72 -13.73 9.30 2.24
C LEU A 72 -12.82 10.41 1.72
N GLY A 73 -12.15 10.16 0.59
CA GLY A 73 -11.23 11.10 -0.05
C GLY A 73 -11.92 12.20 -0.86
N GLY A 74 -13.25 12.24 -0.90
CA GLY A 74 -14.00 13.25 -1.65
C GLY A 74 -13.89 13.12 -3.17
N ALA A 75 -13.42 11.98 -3.69
CA ALA A 75 -13.29 11.75 -5.14
C ALA A 75 -14.64 11.87 -5.87
N GLN A 76 -15.73 11.54 -5.18
CA GLN A 76 -17.10 11.65 -5.70
C GLN A 76 -17.56 13.09 -5.97
N TYR A 77 -16.89 14.09 -5.38
CA TYR A 77 -17.24 15.49 -5.56
C TYR A 77 -16.62 16.10 -6.81
N PHE A 78 -15.94 15.33 -7.67
CA PHE A 78 -15.29 15.83 -8.88
C PHE A 78 -15.90 15.22 -10.14
N LYS A 79 -16.24 16.06 -11.13
CA LYS A 79 -16.60 15.59 -12.49
C LYS A 79 -15.36 15.16 -13.30
N LYS A 80 -14.20 15.73 -12.97
CA LYS A 80 -12.91 15.54 -13.67
C LYS A 80 -12.15 14.36 -13.08
N LYS A 81 -11.40 13.61 -13.90
CA LYS A 81 -10.45 12.60 -13.40
C LYS A 81 -9.43 13.27 -12.48
N LEU A 82 -9.19 12.70 -11.29
CA LEU A 82 -8.37 13.30 -10.22
C LEU A 82 -6.90 13.58 -10.59
N SER A 83 -6.39 13.06 -11.71
CA SER A 83 -4.99 13.10 -12.13
C SER A 83 -4.65 14.17 -13.18
N GLU A 84 -5.63 14.98 -13.60
CA GLU A 84 -5.39 16.05 -14.57
C GLU A 84 -5.14 17.36 -13.83
N ALA A 85 -4.13 18.13 -14.26
CA ALA A 85 -3.76 19.39 -13.63
C ALA A 85 -5.00 20.28 -13.43
N ALA A 86 -5.18 20.76 -12.20
CA ALA A 86 -6.30 21.60 -11.80
C ALA A 86 -5.78 22.84 -11.08
N HIS A 87 -6.35 23.98 -11.44
CA HIS A 87 -6.06 25.25 -10.78
C HIS A 87 -6.92 25.34 -9.52
N CYS A 88 -6.30 25.60 -8.38
CA CYS A 88 -7.03 25.90 -7.15
C CYS A 88 -7.44 27.36 -7.16
N GLU A 89 -8.74 27.64 -7.04
CA GLU A 89 -9.25 29.03 -6.97
C GLU A 89 -8.92 29.71 -5.63
N LYS A 90 -8.78 28.94 -4.55
CA LYS A 90 -8.45 29.46 -3.21
C LYS A 90 -7.03 30.01 -3.09
N CYS A 91 -6.05 29.37 -3.74
CA CYS A 91 -4.64 29.78 -3.64
C CYS A 91 -3.96 30.09 -4.98
N GLY A 92 -4.66 29.94 -6.10
CA GLY A 92 -4.15 30.21 -7.45
C GLY A 92 -3.11 29.20 -7.95
N LYS A 93 -2.75 28.17 -7.17
CA LYS A 93 -1.70 27.21 -7.53
C LYS A 93 -2.26 26.11 -8.44
N ILE A 94 -1.45 25.71 -9.42
CA ILE A 94 -1.71 24.52 -10.23
C ILE A 94 -1.26 23.29 -9.42
N THR A 95 -2.19 22.37 -9.21
CA THR A 95 -1.94 21.14 -8.46
C THR A 95 -1.60 20.01 -9.42
N ASN A 96 -0.43 19.39 -9.21
CA ASN A 96 -0.01 18.16 -9.91
C ASN A 96 -0.35 16.88 -9.13
N SER A 97 -0.67 17.00 -7.84
CA SER A 97 -1.20 15.91 -7.00
C SER A 97 -2.72 15.77 -7.15
N ARG A 98 -3.33 14.85 -6.39
CA ARG A 98 -4.80 14.69 -6.39
C ARG A 98 -5.44 15.96 -5.84
N MET A 99 -6.47 16.48 -6.52
CA MET A 99 -7.22 17.66 -6.08
C MET A 99 -7.70 17.55 -4.62
N SER A 100 -8.17 16.39 -4.20
CA SER A 100 -8.57 16.14 -2.81
C SER A 100 -7.42 16.35 -1.80
N GLU A 101 -6.23 15.86 -2.13
CA GLU A 101 -5.05 15.97 -1.25
C GLU A 101 -4.59 17.42 -1.14
N HIS A 102 -4.63 18.17 -2.24
CA HIS A 102 -4.37 19.60 -2.20
C HIS A 102 -5.39 20.34 -1.34
N ALA A 103 -6.69 20.03 -1.48
CA ALA A 103 -7.72 20.65 -0.65
C ALA A 103 -7.44 20.44 0.85
N TYR A 104 -6.92 19.29 1.26
CA TYR A 104 -6.55 19.05 2.65
C TYR A 104 -5.47 20.00 3.16
N THR A 105 -4.55 20.48 2.31
CA THR A 105 -3.51 21.43 2.74
C THR A 105 -4.06 22.78 3.21
N HIS A 106 -5.30 23.11 2.85
CA HIS A 106 -6.01 24.29 3.34
C HIS A 106 -6.82 24.03 4.61
N MET A 107 -6.87 22.78 5.07
CA MET A 107 -7.52 22.41 6.32
C MET A 107 -6.51 22.51 7.48
N GLU A 108 -6.95 23.09 8.58
CA GLU A 108 -6.18 23.14 9.83
C GLU A 108 -6.18 21.77 10.54
N GLU A 109 -7.22 20.96 10.29
CA GLU A 109 -7.40 19.63 10.87
C GLU A 109 -6.47 18.58 10.24
N HIS A 110 -5.94 17.69 11.08
CA HIS A 110 -5.09 16.57 10.65
C HIS A 110 -5.92 15.32 10.35
N LEU A 111 -5.97 14.95 9.07
CA LEU A 111 -6.78 13.82 8.60
C LEU A 111 -6.16 12.44 8.88
N PHE A 112 -4.84 12.39 9.08
CA PHE A 112 -4.10 11.19 9.40
C PHE A 112 -3.33 11.40 10.70
N LEU A 113 -3.48 10.48 11.65
CA LEU A 113 -2.81 10.54 12.94
C LEU A 113 -1.87 9.35 13.14
N CYS A 114 -0.78 9.58 13.86
CA CYS A 114 0.07 8.53 14.38
C CYS A 114 -0.69 7.75 15.48
N PRO A 115 -0.64 6.39 15.49
CA PRO A 115 -1.23 5.62 16.59
C PRO A 115 -0.35 5.60 17.85
N LEU A 116 0.91 6.04 17.76
CA LEU A 116 1.91 5.93 18.83
C LEU A 116 2.21 7.27 19.52
N CYS A 117 1.85 8.39 18.90
CA CYS A 117 2.00 9.74 19.46
C CYS A 117 0.95 10.70 18.89
N ASP A 118 0.96 11.94 19.35
CA ASP A 118 -0.03 12.96 18.96
C ASP A 118 0.25 13.63 17.61
N LEU A 119 1.23 13.14 16.83
CA LEU A 119 1.53 13.73 15.53
C LEU A 119 0.44 13.43 14.50
N GLY A 120 -0.07 14.48 13.85
CA GLY A 120 -1.00 14.39 12.73
C GLY A 120 -0.52 15.13 11.48
N HIS A 121 -0.99 14.70 10.31
CA HIS A 121 -0.79 15.41 9.05
C HIS A 121 -1.99 15.25 8.11
N GLN A 122 -2.12 16.15 7.14
CA GLN A 122 -3.10 16.06 6.07
C GLN A 122 -2.77 15.04 4.96
N SER A 123 -1.54 14.52 4.93
CA SER A 123 -1.08 13.55 3.92
C SER A 123 -0.65 12.27 4.61
N ARG A 124 -1.07 11.13 4.05
CA ARG A 124 -0.89 9.81 4.66
C ARG A 124 0.57 9.38 4.64
N GLU A 125 1.26 9.71 3.56
CA GLU A 125 2.65 9.38 3.29
C GLU A 125 3.57 9.99 4.34
N LEU A 126 3.25 11.21 4.80
CA LEU A 126 4.03 11.93 5.81
C LEU A 126 3.92 11.28 7.19
N VAL A 127 2.73 10.81 7.57
CA VAL A 127 2.55 10.07 8.84
C VAL A 127 3.22 8.70 8.79
N ILE A 128 3.17 7.99 7.66
CA ILE A 128 3.86 6.69 7.50
C ILE A 128 5.36 6.87 7.64
N ARG A 129 5.91 7.90 6.99
CA ARG A 129 7.33 8.22 7.11
C ARG A 129 7.70 8.52 8.57
N HIS A 130 6.90 9.33 9.25
CA HIS A 130 7.08 9.61 10.67
C HIS A 130 7.08 8.33 11.53
N ILE A 131 6.10 7.43 11.35
CA ILE A 131 6.03 6.18 12.14
C ILE A 131 7.29 5.34 11.96
N ARG A 132 7.79 5.27 10.73
CA ARG A 132 9.01 4.50 10.42
C ARG A 132 10.28 5.13 10.96
N GLU A 133 10.40 6.45 10.86
CA GLU A 133 11.63 7.18 11.22
C GLU A 133 11.72 7.46 12.73
N ILE A 134 10.60 7.68 13.41
CA ILE A 134 10.58 8.09 14.82
C ILE A 134 10.23 6.93 15.75
N HIS A 135 9.42 5.97 15.29
CA HIS A 135 8.97 4.85 16.12
C HIS A 135 9.52 3.49 15.65
N GLU A 136 10.24 3.44 14.52
CA GLU A 136 10.78 2.20 13.95
C GLU A 136 9.71 1.09 13.81
N SER A 137 8.46 1.49 13.60
CA SER A 137 7.30 0.60 13.48
C SER A 137 6.77 0.59 12.04
N ASP A 138 6.03 -0.46 11.69
CA ASP A 138 5.28 -0.60 10.43
C ASP A 138 3.75 -0.47 10.66
N ASP A 139 3.37 0.14 11.78
CA ASP A 139 1.98 0.45 12.11
C ASP A 139 1.32 1.36 11.07
N ARG A 140 -0.01 1.23 10.95
CA ARG A 140 -0.80 2.00 9.99
C ARG A 140 -1.31 3.29 10.64
N PRO A 141 -1.28 4.43 9.91
CA PRO A 141 -1.87 5.67 10.41
C PRO A 141 -3.38 5.53 10.60
N VAL A 142 -3.89 6.20 11.62
CA VAL A 142 -5.33 6.29 11.90
C VAL A 142 -5.95 7.30 10.94
N ASP A 143 -7.05 6.91 10.30
CA ASP A 143 -7.74 7.69 9.28
C ASP A 143 -8.96 8.40 9.89
N ASN A 144 -8.91 9.73 9.99
CA ASN A 144 -10.00 10.56 10.54
C ASN A 144 -10.82 11.24 9.44
N ARG A 145 -10.63 10.92 8.15
CA ARG A 145 -11.35 11.60 7.05
C ARG A 145 -12.87 11.54 7.19
N LEU A 146 -13.41 10.45 7.74
CA LEU A 146 -14.86 10.31 7.95
C LEU A 146 -15.42 11.35 8.92
N LYS A 147 -14.69 11.67 10.00
CA LYS A 147 -15.11 12.66 11.00
C LYS A 147 -15.16 14.06 10.40
N HIS A 148 -14.20 14.38 9.54
CA HIS A 148 -14.07 15.68 8.87
C HIS A 148 -14.72 15.69 7.48
N ALA A 149 -15.62 14.76 7.17
CA ALA A 149 -16.16 14.63 5.81
C ALA A 149 -16.93 15.87 5.33
N LYS A 150 -17.54 16.62 6.27
CA LYS A 150 -18.19 17.91 5.99
C LYS A 150 -17.17 18.98 5.59
N ASP A 151 -16.09 19.10 6.36
CA ASP A 151 -15.04 20.09 6.15
C ASP A 151 -14.27 19.79 4.85
N ILE A 152 -14.00 18.51 4.59
CA ILE A 152 -13.41 18.04 3.32
C ILE A 152 -14.28 18.47 2.13
N LYS A 153 -15.59 18.24 2.21
CA LYS A 153 -16.53 18.61 1.13
C LYS A 153 -16.55 20.12 0.91
N ALA A 154 -16.61 20.91 1.99
CA ALA A 154 -16.60 22.36 1.93
C ALA A 154 -15.29 22.88 1.31
N MET A 155 -14.15 22.38 1.77
CA MET A 155 -12.84 22.79 1.28
C MET A 155 -12.65 22.45 -0.20
N ILE A 156 -13.09 21.26 -0.63
CA ILE A 156 -13.05 20.87 -2.04
C ILE A 156 -13.89 21.82 -2.91
N ARG A 157 -15.07 22.23 -2.41
CA ARG A 157 -15.96 23.18 -3.10
C ARG A 157 -15.30 24.55 -3.27
N GLU A 158 -14.59 25.04 -2.26
CA GLU A 158 -13.85 26.31 -2.32
C GLU A 158 -12.64 26.25 -3.24
N CYS A 159 -11.88 25.15 -3.21
CA CYS A 159 -10.69 25.01 -4.04
C CYS A 159 -11.01 24.81 -5.52
N TYR A 160 -12.07 24.06 -5.84
CA TYR A 160 -12.36 23.61 -7.20
C TYR A 160 -13.85 23.73 -7.56
N PRO A 161 -14.47 24.93 -7.44
CA PRO A 161 -15.91 25.09 -7.66
C PRO A 161 -16.32 24.72 -9.10
N ALA A 162 -15.48 25.00 -10.10
CA ALA A 162 -15.73 24.63 -11.49
C ALA A 162 -15.84 23.11 -11.74
N TYR A 163 -15.19 22.29 -10.91
CA TYR A 163 -15.18 20.83 -11.05
C TYR A 163 -16.08 20.12 -10.04
N PHE A 164 -16.68 20.87 -9.12
CA PHE A 164 -17.42 20.35 -7.97
C PHE A 164 -18.76 19.71 -8.37
N VAL A 165 -19.09 18.59 -7.72
CA VAL A 165 -20.38 17.91 -7.75
C VAL A 165 -20.90 17.83 -6.32
N ASP A 166 -22.14 18.27 -6.13
CA ASP A 166 -22.80 18.17 -4.84
C ASP A 166 -23.37 16.75 -4.63
N ALA A 167 -22.49 15.80 -4.31
CA ALA A 167 -22.83 14.45 -3.92
C ALA A 167 -23.12 14.36 -2.40
N PRO A 168 -23.91 13.40 -1.92
CA PRO A 168 -24.15 13.21 -0.49
C PRO A 168 -22.86 12.85 0.26
N ILE A 169 -22.77 13.28 1.52
CA ILE A 169 -21.64 12.96 2.40
C ILE A 169 -21.76 11.48 2.78
N PRO A 170 -20.69 10.67 2.62
CA PRO A 170 -20.76 9.25 2.88
C PRO A 170 -20.93 9.00 4.39
N THR A 171 -21.85 8.12 4.77
CA THR A 171 -22.09 7.76 6.16
C THR A 171 -21.29 6.52 6.57
N GLN A 172 -21.19 6.26 7.88
CA GLN A 172 -20.60 5.03 8.41
C GLN A 172 -21.25 3.77 7.80
N GLN A 173 -22.58 3.77 7.65
CA GLN A 173 -23.32 2.64 7.09
C GLN A 173 -23.01 2.39 5.61
N ASP A 174 -22.71 3.45 4.85
CA ASP A 174 -22.35 3.31 3.43
C ASP A 174 -20.98 2.65 3.28
N ILE A 175 -20.07 2.91 4.23
CA ILE A 175 -18.74 2.32 4.27
C ILE A 175 -18.79 0.85 4.69
N GLU A 176 -19.63 0.51 5.67
CA GLU A 176 -19.80 -0.87 6.16
C GLU A 176 -20.43 -1.81 5.12
N LYS A 177 -21.21 -1.26 4.18
CA LYS A 177 -21.85 -2.03 3.10
C LYS A 177 -20.91 -2.45 1.97
N LEU A 178 -19.70 -1.86 1.88
CA LEU A 178 -18.72 -2.12 0.80
C LEU A 178 -17.92 -3.40 1.01
#